data_AF-A0A0M9ANX7-F1
#
_entry.id   AF-A0A0M9ANX7-F1
#
_cell.length_a   1.000
_cell.length_b   1.000
_cell.length_c   1.000
_cell.angle_alpha   90.00
_cell.angle_beta   90.00
_cell.angle_gamma   90.00
#
_symmetry.space_group_name_H-M   'P 1'
#
loop_
_entity.id
_entity.type
_entity.pdbx_description
1 polymer ?
#
loop_
_entity_poly.entity_id
_entity_poly.type
_entity_poly.pdbx_seq_one_letter_code
_entity_poly.pdbx_strand_id
1 'polypeptide(L)'
;MARRDGTETRTDSSDHRDWLDRDQPYDGVDINELPDWWADAITEFREHDLRPYSPPRFSDGVLVPPVVSRLESAYDAEIRFIGVGVQYGDAWSVYADGDVVTTVDRERTADAYTRYEMTSGEFERVVRDHLEGEDASNLS
;
A
#
# COMPACT_ATOMS: atom_id res chain seq x y z
N MET A 1 17.38 6.38 54.53
CA MET A 1 16.89 7.66 53.96
C MET A 1 17.82 7.98 52.79
N ALA A 2 17.48 7.69 51.52
CA ALA A 2 16.69 8.51 50.58
C ALA A 2 17.17 9.98 50.58
N ARG A 3 17.63 10.63 49.49
CA ARG A 3 17.12 10.71 48.11
C ARG A 3 18.27 11.11 47.14
N ARG A 4 18.35 10.50 45.94
CA ARG A 4 18.13 11.10 44.60
C ARG A 4 18.74 12.50 44.39
N ASP A 5 19.70 12.58 43.46
CA ASP A 5 19.66 13.60 42.41
C ASP A 5 20.21 12.98 41.12
N GLY A 6 19.28 12.49 40.30
CA GLY A 6 19.53 12.13 38.92
C GLY A 6 19.23 13.36 38.10
N THR A 7 20.23 13.84 37.37
CA THR A 7 20.06 14.69 36.20
C THR A 7 20.57 13.84 35.03
N GLU A 8 19.76 12.92 34.50
CA GLU A 8 18.86 13.21 33.38
C GLU A 8 19.43 14.30 32.46
N THR A 9 20.50 13.96 31.73
CA THR A 9 20.67 14.54 30.39
C THR A 9 19.98 13.59 29.42
N ARG A 10 18.68 13.83 29.27
CA ARG A 10 17.85 13.31 28.21
C ARG A 10 18.27 14.06 26.93
N THR A 11 19.24 13.51 26.21
CA THR A 11 19.48 13.82 24.79
C THR A 11 18.32 13.18 24.03
N ASP A 12 17.16 13.81 23.93
CA ASP A 12 16.80 14.81 22.92
C ASP A 12 17.32 14.46 21.52
N SER A 13 16.46 13.71 20.82
CA SER A 13 16.09 13.97 19.43
C SER A 13 17.25 14.04 18.44
N SER A 14 17.87 12.89 18.20
CA SER A 14 18.58 12.62 16.95
C SER A 14 18.05 11.32 16.36
N ASP A 15 16.73 11.22 16.22
CA ASP A 15 16.11 10.38 15.18
C ASP A 15 16.26 11.15 13.87
N HIS A 16 17.52 11.36 13.45
CA HIS A 16 17.79 11.74 12.08
C HIS A 16 17.35 10.52 11.29
N ARG A 17 16.18 10.61 10.70
CA ARG A 17 15.57 9.48 10.00
C ARG A 17 16.58 9.00 8.97
N ASP A 18 17.24 7.87 9.23
CA ASP A 18 18.34 7.34 8.41
C ASP A 18 17.94 7.11 6.94
N TRP A 19 16.64 7.09 6.65
CA TRP A 19 16.10 7.01 5.30
C TRP A 19 16.04 8.35 4.54
N LEU A 20 16.15 9.50 5.22
CA LEU A 20 16.26 10.83 4.58
C LEU A 20 17.58 10.97 3.80
N ASP A 21 18.67 10.35 4.29
CA ASP A 21 20.01 10.50 3.70
C ASP A 21 20.36 9.44 2.64
N ARG A 22 19.55 8.37 2.50
CA ARG A 22 19.96 7.17 1.73
C ARG A 22 19.12 6.82 0.51
N ASP A 23 17.91 7.33 0.40
CA ASP A 23 17.00 6.91 -0.68
C ASP A 23 16.19 8.12 -1.15
N GLN A 24 16.69 8.84 -2.15
CA GLN A 24 15.89 9.80 -2.93
C GLN A 24 15.62 9.19 -4.31
N PRO A 25 14.68 8.22 -4.42
CA PRO A 25 14.46 7.44 -5.65
C PRO A 25 13.95 8.28 -6.82
N TYR A 26 13.58 9.54 -6.56
CA TYR A 26 13.07 10.48 -7.54
C TYR A 26 14.04 11.63 -7.83
N ASP A 27 15.29 11.55 -7.38
CA ASP A 27 16.31 12.55 -7.74
C ASP A 27 16.54 12.53 -9.26
N GLY A 28 16.31 13.68 -9.90
CA GLY A 28 16.42 13.82 -11.36
C GLY A 28 15.26 13.21 -12.16
N VAL A 29 14.22 12.70 -11.49
CA VAL A 29 12.96 12.29 -12.13
C VAL A 29 12.01 13.48 -12.13
N ASP A 30 11.51 13.85 -13.31
CA ASP A 30 10.37 14.77 -13.38
C ASP A 30 9.09 14.02 -13.00
N ILE A 31 8.66 14.18 -11.75
CA ILE A 31 7.47 13.49 -11.24
C ILE A 31 6.19 13.90 -11.98
N ASN A 32 6.18 15.03 -12.70
CA ASN A 32 5.04 15.45 -13.51
C ASN A 32 4.90 14.64 -14.81
N GLU A 33 5.92 13.86 -15.18
CA GLU A 33 5.84 12.91 -16.30
C GLU A 33 5.34 11.52 -15.85
N LEU A 34 5.20 11.29 -14.54
CA LEU A 34 4.60 10.06 -14.02
C LEU A 34 3.07 10.10 -14.16
N PRO A 35 2.40 8.94 -14.12
CA PRO A 35 0.95 8.91 -14.01
C PRO A 35 0.45 9.72 -12.81
N ASP A 36 -0.66 10.45 -12.98
CA ASP A 36 -1.20 11.38 -11.98
C ASP A 36 -1.29 10.75 -10.58
N TRP A 37 -1.86 9.54 -10.47
CA TRP A 37 -1.99 8.83 -9.19
C TRP A 37 -0.65 8.61 -8.47
N TRP A 38 0.44 8.45 -9.22
CA TRP A 38 1.77 8.23 -8.68
C TRP A 38 2.38 9.57 -8.27
N ALA A 39 2.28 10.59 -9.11
CA ALA A 39 2.74 11.95 -8.81
C ALA A 39 2.06 12.51 -7.54
N ASP A 40 0.74 12.31 -7.43
CA ASP A 40 -0.06 12.70 -6.27
C ASP A 40 0.40 11.97 -5.00
N ALA A 41 0.61 10.64 -5.08
CA ALA A 41 1.11 9.88 -3.94
C ALA A 41 2.53 10.29 -3.51
N ILE A 42 3.41 10.64 -4.46
CA ILE A 42 4.74 11.18 -4.13
C ILE A 42 4.62 12.52 -3.40
N THR A 43 3.74 13.39 -3.89
CA THR A 43 3.52 14.72 -3.32
C THR A 43 2.98 14.62 -1.90
N GLU A 44 1.92 13.83 -1.69
CA GLU A 44 1.33 13.56 -0.39
C GLU A 44 2.37 13.03 0.61
N PHE A 45 3.19 12.05 0.20
CA PHE A 45 4.22 11.51 1.07
C PHE A 45 5.30 12.55 1.42
N ARG A 46 5.66 13.45 0.50
CA ARG A 46 6.61 14.54 0.78
C ARG A 46 6.01 15.57 1.74
N GLU A 47 4.75 15.94 1.56
CA GLU A 47 4.05 16.90 2.43
C GLU A 47 3.92 16.42 3.88
N HIS A 48 3.87 15.11 4.08
CA HIS A 48 3.81 14.48 5.40
C HIS A 48 5.16 14.05 5.97
N ASP A 49 6.27 14.44 5.34
CA ASP A 49 7.62 13.98 5.67
C ASP A 49 7.68 12.44 5.79
N LEU A 50 7.02 11.68 4.90
CA LEU A 50 7.03 10.22 4.91
C LEU A 50 8.14 9.65 4.02
N ARG A 51 8.50 8.37 4.25
CA ARG A 51 9.48 7.66 3.41
C ARG A 51 9.07 7.73 1.95
N PRO A 52 9.96 8.07 0.99
CA PRO A 52 9.56 8.27 -0.40
C PRO A 52 8.63 7.15 -0.87
N TYR A 53 7.50 7.59 -1.42
CA TYR A 53 6.47 6.67 -1.87
C TYR A 53 7.07 5.69 -2.87
N SER A 54 6.80 4.40 -2.70
CA SER A 54 7.14 3.38 -3.69
C SER A 54 5.88 2.54 -3.89
N PRO A 55 5.33 2.47 -5.12
CA PRO A 55 4.03 1.87 -5.34
C PRO A 55 3.97 0.41 -4.91
N PRO A 56 2.82 -0.04 -4.38
CA PRO A 56 2.64 -1.44 -4.03
C PRO A 56 2.70 -2.35 -5.25
N ARG A 57 3.18 -3.57 -5.02
CA ARG A 57 3.38 -4.60 -6.06
C ARG A 57 2.75 -5.92 -5.65
N PHE A 58 2.33 -6.69 -6.64
CA PHE A 58 2.07 -8.12 -6.51
C PHE A 58 3.39 -8.90 -6.41
N SER A 59 3.31 -10.19 -6.08
CA SER A 59 4.48 -11.05 -5.91
C SER A 59 5.26 -11.27 -7.22
N ASP A 60 4.61 -11.08 -8.37
CA ASP A 60 5.21 -11.07 -9.71
C ASP A 60 5.81 -9.71 -10.12
N GLY A 61 5.80 -8.72 -9.22
CA GLY A 61 6.39 -7.40 -9.43
C GLY A 61 5.50 -6.40 -10.17
N VAL A 62 4.30 -6.81 -10.60
CA VAL A 62 3.33 -5.93 -11.26
C VAL A 62 2.80 -4.89 -10.27
N LEU A 63 2.65 -3.64 -10.72
CA LEU A 63 2.09 -2.58 -9.89
C LEU A 63 0.60 -2.84 -9.62
N VAL A 64 0.19 -2.72 -8.36
CA VAL A 64 -1.21 -2.92 -7.96
C VAL A 64 -2.15 -1.86 -8.52
N PRO A 65 -1.85 -0.53 -8.46
CA PRO A 65 -2.83 0.48 -8.83
C PRO A 65 -3.33 0.39 -10.29
N PRO A 66 -2.49 0.13 -11.31
CA PRO A 66 -2.97 -0.06 -12.68
C PRO A 66 -3.87 -1.29 -12.85
N VAL A 67 -3.60 -2.39 -12.14
CA VAL A 67 -4.42 -3.61 -12.21
C VAL A 67 -5.79 -3.37 -11.58
N VAL A 68 -5.82 -2.74 -10.41
CA VAL A 68 -7.04 -2.35 -9.70
C VAL A 68 -7.88 -1.40 -10.56
N SER A 69 -7.30 -0.28 -11.00
CA SER A 69 -8.01 0.73 -11.79
C SER A 69 -8.61 0.14 -13.08
N ARG A 70 -7.92 -0.81 -13.72
CA ARG A 70 -8.45 -1.51 -14.89
C ARG A 70 -9.66 -2.38 -14.57
N LEU A 71 -9.63 -3.12 -13.46
CA LEU A 71 -10.77 -3.96 -13.04
C LEU A 71 -11.96 -3.10 -12.61
N GLU A 72 -11.72 -2.08 -11.79
CA GLU A 72 -12.74 -1.11 -11.37
C GLU A 72 -13.42 -0.47 -12.59
N SER A 73 -12.65 0.01 -13.56
CA SER A 73 -13.20 0.59 -14.78
C SER A 73 -13.92 -0.41 -15.68
N ALA A 74 -13.52 -1.69 -15.68
CA ALA A 74 -14.11 -2.70 -16.56
C ALA A 74 -15.47 -3.18 -16.04
N TYR A 75 -15.66 -3.18 -14.72
CA TYR A 75 -16.86 -3.71 -14.05
C TYR A 75 -17.68 -2.64 -13.31
N ASP A 76 -17.27 -1.36 -13.36
CA ASP A 76 -17.87 -0.24 -12.59
C ASP A 76 -17.93 -0.54 -11.08
N ALA A 77 -16.83 -1.09 -10.56
CA ALA A 77 -16.72 -1.60 -9.18
C ALA A 77 -15.71 -0.80 -8.35
N GLU A 78 -15.81 -0.86 -7.02
CA GLU A 78 -14.84 -0.33 -6.06
C GLU A 78 -14.03 -1.48 -5.43
N ILE A 79 -12.70 -1.47 -5.58
CA ILE A 79 -11.82 -2.50 -4.99
C ILE A 79 -10.98 -1.91 -3.87
N ARG A 80 -11.02 -2.54 -2.68
CA ARG A 80 -10.28 -2.07 -1.50
C ARG A 80 -9.47 -3.16 -0.83
N PHE A 81 -8.25 -2.84 -0.44
CA PHE A 81 -7.44 -3.67 0.44
C PHE A 81 -7.54 -3.13 1.87
N ILE A 82 -8.15 -3.87 2.78
CA ILE A 82 -8.44 -3.42 4.15
C ILE A 82 -7.89 -4.41 5.17
N GLY A 83 -7.09 -3.91 6.11
CA GLY A 83 -6.72 -4.63 7.32
C GLY A 83 -7.68 -4.31 8.47
N VAL A 84 -8.65 -5.19 8.75
CA VAL A 84 -9.57 -5.03 9.89
C VAL A 84 -9.04 -5.79 11.09
N GLY A 85 -8.72 -5.09 12.20
CA GLY A 85 -8.26 -5.72 13.44
C GLY A 85 -6.88 -6.39 13.36
N VAL A 86 -6.08 -6.00 12.37
CA VAL A 86 -4.81 -6.65 12.03
C VAL A 86 -3.64 -6.12 12.85
N GLN A 87 -2.73 -7.02 13.22
CA GLN A 87 -1.37 -6.72 13.68
C GLN A 87 -0.44 -6.52 12.46
N TYR A 88 0.79 -6.07 12.76
CA TYR A 88 1.83 -5.94 11.73
C TYR A 88 2.14 -7.33 11.14
N GLY A 89 1.92 -7.48 9.83
CA GLY A 89 2.16 -8.74 9.10
C GLY A 89 0.92 -9.59 8.81
N ASP A 90 -0.24 -9.32 9.42
CA ASP A 90 -1.45 -10.15 9.20
C ASP A 90 -2.02 -9.97 7.79
N ALA A 91 -2.75 -10.94 7.25
CA ALA A 91 -3.42 -10.80 5.96
C ALA A 91 -4.40 -9.61 5.93
N TRP A 92 -4.51 -8.96 4.78
CA TRP A 92 -5.57 -8.00 4.49
C TRP A 92 -6.70 -8.66 3.71
N SER A 93 -7.93 -8.19 3.93
CA SER A 93 -9.06 -8.59 3.10
C SER A 93 -9.13 -7.70 1.86
N VAL A 94 -9.37 -8.30 0.72
CA VAL A 94 -9.69 -7.62 -0.53
C VAL A 94 -11.21 -7.59 -0.65
N TYR A 95 -11.75 -6.39 -0.79
CA TYR A 95 -13.16 -6.13 -0.99
C TYR A 95 -13.42 -5.69 -2.43
N ALA A 96 -14.54 -6.11 -3.01
CA ALA A 96 -15.12 -5.54 -4.22
C ALA A 96 -16.58 -5.15 -3.90
N ASP A 97 -16.95 -3.89 -4.12
CA ASP A 97 -18.29 -3.34 -3.83
C ASP A 97 -18.81 -3.56 -2.40
N GLY A 98 -17.88 -3.77 -1.46
CA GLY A 98 -18.18 -4.02 -0.05
C GLY A 98 -18.21 -5.48 0.36
N ASP A 99 -18.11 -6.42 -0.58
CA ASP A 99 -18.04 -7.84 -0.32
C ASP A 99 -16.60 -8.35 -0.28
N VAL A 100 -16.31 -9.27 0.65
CA VAL A 100 -14.98 -9.86 0.78
C VAL A 100 -14.77 -10.88 -0.34
N VAL A 101 -13.84 -10.58 -1.25
CA VAL A 101 -13.48 -11.45 -2.37
C VAL A 101 -12.43 -12.48 -1.95
N THR A 102 -11.39 -12.02 -1.26
CA THR A 102 -10.25 -12.87 -0.85
C THR A 102 -9.47 -12.22 0.29
N THR A 103 -8.48 -12.93 0.82
CA THR A 103 -7.47 -12.39 1.74
C THR A 103 -6.09 -12.49 1.11
N VAL A 104 -5.22 -11.53 1.41
CA VAL A 104 -3.87 -11.46 0.87
C VAL A 104 -2.86 -11.13 1.96
N ASP A 105 -1.83 -11.96 2.09
CA ASP A 105 -0.68 -11.66 2.95
C ASP A 105 0.11 -10.49 2.36
N ARG A 106 0.82 -9.75 3.21
CA ARG A 106 1.63 -8.61 2.76
C ARG A 106 2.94 -8.52 3.52
N GLU A 107 3.96 -8.02 2.82
CA GLU A 107 5.24 -7.66 3.40
C GLU A 107 5.55 -6.20 3.05
N ARG A 108 6.04 -5.44 4.03
CA ARG A 108 6.69 -4.16 3.77
C ARG A 108 8.16 -4.43 3.45
N THR A 109 8.57 -4.19 2.22
CA THR A 109 9.92 -4.51 1.75
C THR A 109 10.96 -3.52 2.25
N ALA A 110 12.24 -3.92 2.17
CA ALA A 110 13.37 -3.04 2.45
C ALA A 110 13.36 -1.77 1.57
N ASP A 111 12.89 -1.90 0.32
CA ASP A 111 12.80 -0.81 -0.69
C ASP A 111 11.53 0.07 -0.55
N ALA A 112 10.90 0.08 0.63
CA ALA A 112 9.78 0.98 0.92
C ALA A 112 8.51 0.76 0.08
N TYR A 113 8.28 -0.43 -0.48
CA TYR A 113 6.99 -0.76 -1.08
C TYR A 113 6.31 -1.89 -0.32
N THR A 114 4.98 -1.94 -0.45
CA THR A 114 4.20 -3.08 0.06
C THR A 114 4.15 -4.12 -1.05
N ARG A 115 4.60 -5.33 -0.76
CA ARG A 115 4.38 -6.50 -1.62
C ARG A 115 3.19 -7.28 -1.09
N TYR A 116 2.22 -7.53 -1.94
CA TYR A 116 1.15 -8.48 -1.67
C TYR A 116 1.58 -9.86 -2.14
N GLU A 117 1.45 -10.86 -1.28
CA GLU A 117 1.84 -12.25 -1.57
C GLU A 117 0.77 -12.97 -2.39
N MET A 118 0.48 -12.39 -3.55
CA MET A 118 -0.43 -12.87 -4.59
C MET A 118 0.06 -12.34 -5.93
N THR A 119 -0.08 -13.12 -7.00
CA THR A 119 0.27 -12.66 -8.36
C THR A 119 -0.83 -11.77 -8.93
N SER A 120 -0.51 -10.90 -9.89
CA SER A 120 -1.52 -10.04 -10.51
C SER A 120 -2.56 -10.86 -11.28
N GLY A 121 -2.13 -11.94 -11.94
CA GLY A 121 -3.03 -12.83 -12.69
C GLY A 121 -3.99 -13.62 -11.79
N GLU A 122 -3.54 -14.05 -10.62
CA GLU A 122 -4.40 -14.68 -9.62
C GLU A 122 -5.42 -13.67 -9.07
N PHE A 123 -4.95 -12.48 -8.71
CA PHE A 123 -5.81 -11.40 -8.23
C PHE A 123 -6.92 -11.06 -9.24
N GLU A 124 -6.54 -10.80 -10.50
CA GLU A 124 -7.48 -10.50 -11.57
C GLU A 124 -8.52 -11.58 -11.76
N ARG A 125 -8.09 -12.85 -11.74
CA ARG A 125 -9.01 -13.98 -11.87
C ARG A 125 -10.00 -14.01 -10.72
N VAL A 126 -9.53 -13.97 -9.48
CA VAL A 126 -10.40 -14.09 -8.30
C VAL A 126 -11.40 -12.93 -8.20
N VAL A 127 -10.96 -11.71 -8.48
CA VAL A 127 -11.84 -10.52 -8.50
C VAL A 127 -12.85 -10.59 -9.63
N ARG A 128 -12.40 -10.93 -10.85
CA ARG A 128 -13.31 -11.09 -11.99
C ARG A 128 -14.35 -12.18 -11.76
N ASP A 129 -13.93 -13.36 -11.29
CA ASP A 129 -14.83 -14.49 -11.04
C ASP A 129 -15.94 -14.10 -10.04
N HIS A 130 -15.63 -13.24 -9.06
CA HIS A 130 -16.60 -12.70 -8.12
C HIS A 130 -17.56 -11.69 -8.78
N LEU A 131 -17.05 -10.68 -9.49
CA LEU A 131 -17.86 -9.64 -10.13
C LEU A 131 -18.80 -10.24 -11.20
N GLU A 132 -18.32 -11.19 -12.00
CA GLU A 132 -19.14 -11.90 -13.00
C GLU A 132 -20.20 -12.81 -12.35
N GLY A 133 -19.92 -13.35 -11.16
CA GLY A 133 -20.86 -14.15 -10.38
C GLY A 133 -22.01 -13.32 -9.79
N GLU A 134 -21.74 -12.08 -9.41
CA GLU A 134 -22.75 -11.12 -8.93
C GLU A 134 -23.64 -10.62 -10.08
N ASP A 135 -23.06 -10.32 -11.24
CA ASP A 135 -23.82 -9.95 -12.45
C ASP A 135 -24.84 -11.03 -12.86
N ALA A 136 -24.48 -12.31 -12.72
CA ALA A 136 -25.38 -13.43 -12.99
C ALA A 136 -26.49 -13.58 -11.95
N SER A 137 -26.22 -13.19 -10.70
CA SER A 137 -27.17 -13.28 -9.59
C SER A 137 -28.17 -12.12 -9.58
N ASN A 138 -27.80 -10.96 -10.12
CA ASN A 138 -28.65 -9.77 -10.22
C ASN A 138 -29.64 -9.78 -11.41
N LEU A 139 -29.52 -10.77 -12.30
CA LEU A 139 -30.41 -10.98 -13.45
C LEU A 139 -31.52 -12.02 -13.20
N SER A 140 -31.68 -12.52 -11.97
CA SER A 140 -32.56 -13.65 -11.65
C SER A 140 -33.76 -13.34 -10.75
#